data_AF-A0A7K3MCU4-F1
#
_entry.id   AF-A0A7K3MCU4-F1
#
_cell.length_a   1.000
_cell.length_b   1.000
_cell.length_c   1.000
_cell.angle_alpha   90.00
_cell.angle_beta   90.00
_cell.angle_gamma   90.00
#
_symmetry.space_group_name_H-M   'P 1'
#
loop_
_entity.id
_entity.type
_entity.pdbx_description
1 polymer ?
#
loop_
_entity_poly.entity_id
_entity_poly.type
_entity_poly.pdbx_seq_one_letter_code
_entity_poly.pdbx_strand_id
1 'polypeptide(L)' 'PTRKKAQKDIANYIEVFYNRKRIHSGIDYKTPQEVRNEYLNRQLAA' A
#
# COMPACT_ATOMS: atom_id res chain seq x y z
N PRO A 1 19.84 13.82 -11.69
CA PRO A 1 18.60 13.56 -10.91
C PRO A 1 18.33 14.66 -9.86
N THR A 2 17.10 15.20 -9.80
CA THR A 2 16.73 16.27 -8.83
C THR A 2 15.97 15.70 -7.64
N ARG A 3 16.01 16.39 -6.49
CA ARG A 3 15.21 16.02 -5.29
C ARG A 3 13.71 15.91 -5.60
N LYS A 4 13.18 16.84 -6.39
CA LYS A 4 11.78 16.84 -6.84
C LYS A 4 11.42 15.58 -7.63
N LYS A 5 12.30 15.13 -8.54
CA LYS A 5 12.09 13.90 -9.30
C LYS A 5 12.10 12.67 -8.38
N ALA A 6 13.07 12.59 -7.46
CA ALA A 6 13.14 11.49 -6.50
C ALA A 6 11.88 11.40 -5.62
N GLN A 7 11.37 12.51 -5.12
CA GLN A 7 10.12 12.55 -4.34
C GLN A 7 8.94 11.98 -5.13
N LYS A 8 8.79 12.39 -6.40
CA LYS A 8 7.73 11.87 -7.28
C LYS A 8 7.88 10.36 -7.51
N ASP A 9 9.10 9.89 -7.70
CA ASP A 9 9.35 8.47 -7.96
C ASP A 9 9.08 7.61 -6.72
N ILE A 10 9.42 8.11 -5.52
CA ILE A 10 9.08 7.45 -4.25
C ILE A 10 7.56 7.39 -4.06
N ALA A 11 6.84 8.49 -4.29
CA ALA A 11 5.38 8.52 -4.18
C ALA A 11 4.73 7.53 -5.15
N ASN A 12 5.16 7.53 -6.42
CA ASN A 12 4.69 6.59 -7.43
C ASN A 12 4.94 5.13 -7.01
N TYR A 13 6.14 4.83 -6.47
CA TYR A 13 6.46 3.49 -6.01
C TYR A 13 5.54 3.05 -4.87
N ILE A 14 5.33 3.91 -3.87
CA ILE A 14 4.47 3.61 -2.72
C ILE A 14 3.03 3.38 -3.17
N GLU A 15 2.47 4.28 -3.98
CA GLU A 15 1.06 4.23 -4.35
C GLU A 15 0.72 3.16 -5.38
N VAL A 16 1.56 2.98 -6.41
CA VAL A 16 1.25 2.11 -7.55
C VAL A 16 1.71 0.68 -7.33
N PHE A 17 2.89 0.50 -6.71
CA PHE A 17 3.48 -0.81 -6.54
C PHE A 17 3.35 -1.30 -5.11
N TYR A 18 3.88 -0.57 -4.13
CA TYR A 18 3.98 -1.06 -2.75
C TYR A 18 2.60 -1.34 -2.14
N ASN A 19 1.71 -0.36 -2.13
CA ASN A 19 0.40 -0.51 -1.51
C ASN A 19 -0.52 -1.47 -2.27
N ARG A 20 -0.42 -1.47 -3.61
CA ARG A 20 -1.37 -2.15 -4.52
C ARG A 20 -0.96 -3.54 -4.99
N LYS A 21 0.34 -3.86 -5.01
CA LYS A 21 0.87 -5.07 -5.67
C LYS A 21 1.83 -5.86 -4.81
N ARG A 22 2.53 -5.23 -3.86
CA ARG A 22 3.51 -5.93 -3.03
C ARG A 22 2.79 -6.80 -2.01
N ILE A 23 3.08 -8.09 -2.06
CA ILE A 23 2.59 -9.08 -1.11
C ILE A 23 3.60 -9.25 0.03
N HIS A 24 3.08 -9.41 1.25
CA HIS A 24 3.89 -9.53 2.46
C HIS A 24 3.54 -10.80 3.25
N SER A 25 4.55 -11.63 3.55
CA SER A 25 4.37 -12.84 4.35
C SER A 25 3.90 -12.56 5.78
N GLY A 26 4.27 -11.40 6.35
CA GLY A 26 3.84 -11.01 7.70
C GLY A 26 2.38 -10.57 7.81
N ILE A 27 1.66 -10.46 6.70
CA ILE A 27 0.22 -10.16 6.66
C ILE A 27 -0.51 -11.16 5.76
N ASP A 28 -0.25 -12.44 6.00
CA ASP A 28 -0.92 -13.57 5.33
C ASP A 28 -0.87 -13.50 3.80
N TYR A 29 0.24 -13.04 3.25
CA TYR A 29 0.43 -12.87 1.82
C TYR A 29 -0.62 -11.95 1.16
N LYS A 30 -1.06 -10.92 1.88
CA LYS A 30 -1.89 -9.83 1.33
C LYS A 30 -1.07 -8.59 1.00
N THR A 31 -1.68 -7.72 0.21
CA THR A 31 -1.18 -6.36 -0.03
C THR A 31 -1.56 -5.43 1.12
N PRO A 32 -0.78 -4.35 1.37
CA PRO A 32 -1.15 -3.35 2.37
C PRO A 32 -2.54 -2.75 2.16
N GLN A 33 -2.96 -2.55 0.91
CA GLN A 33 -4.29 -2.04 0.60
C GLN A 33 -5.41 -3.02 0.99
N GLU A 34 -5.24 -4.32 0.74
CA GLU A 34 -6.24 -5.33 1.14
C GLU A 34 -6.41 -5.36 2.66
N VAL A 35 -5.32 -5.36 3.42
CA VAL A 35 -5.37 -5.33 4.89
C VAL A 35 -6.11 -4.09 5.40
N ARG A 36 -5.84 -2.92 4.81
CA ARG A 36 -6.55 -1.68 5.14
C ARG A 36 -8.05 -1.80 4.83
N ASN A 37 -8.41 -2.34 3.67
CA ASN A 37 -9.80 -2.49 3.27
C ASN A 37 -10.55 -3.46 4.20
N GLU A 38 -9.94 -4.59 4.55
CA GLU A 38 -10.51 -5.55 5.50
C GLU A 38 -10.71 -4.93 6.89
N TYR A 39 -9.77 -4.09 7.34
CA TYR A 39 -9.92 -3.34 8.57
C TYR A 39 -11.12 -2.39 8.51
N LEU A 40 -11.23 -1.57 7.47
CA LEU A 40 -12.34 -0.62 7.31
C LEU A 40 -13.69 -1.33 7.19
N ASN A 41 -13.77 -2.44 6.45
CA ASN A 41 -14.99 -3.23 6.31
C ASN A 41 -15.46 -3.79 7.67
N ARG A 42 -14.52 -4.24 8.52
CA ARG A 42 -14.86 -4.69 9.88
C ARG A 42 -15.37 -3.55 10.76
N GLN A 43 -14.81 -2.35 10.62
CA GLN A 43 -15.29 -1.18 11.36
C GLN A 43 -16.69 -0.73 10.91
N LEU A 44 -17.00 -0.84 9.61
CA LEU A 44 -18.32 -0.47 9.08
C LEU A 44 -19.42 -1.48 9.43
N ALA A 45 -19.05 -2.74 9.66
CA ALA A 45 -19.98 -3.81 10.02
C ALA A 45 -20.27 -3.92 11.53
N ALA A 46 -19.57 -3.13 12.36
CA ALA A 46 -19.73 -3.06 13.81
C ALA A 46 -20.66 -1.89 14.20
#